data_AF-A0AAU2ZDP3-F1
#
_entry.id   AF-A0AAU2ZDP3-F1
#
_cell.length_a   1.000
_cell.length_b   1.000
_cell.length_c   1.000
_cell.angle_alpha   90.00
_cell.angle_beta   90.00
_cell.angle_gamma   90.00
#
_symmetry.space_group_name_H-M   'P 1'
#
loop_
_entity.id
_entity.type
_entity.pdbx_description
1 polymer ?
#
loop_
_entity_poly.entity_id
_entity_poly.type
_entity_poly.pdbx_seq_one_letter_code
_entity_poly.pdbx_strand_id
1 'polypeptide(L)'
;MEGSIDGRTPMTNWEFALSAADELVLWRLEAAVQDHQPDVVVFIAAALYDRASAAGLAGSAVIHVPLDDVLRTVRDHAASTLEAAPATAGLGAEQRERLLANFGSVAFASVQTLAGAVIARHVGGGAATLADRAKLMSAHRRAQSLKALERWAGDIY
;
A
#
# COMPACT_ATOMS: atom_id res chain seq x y z
N MET A 1 8.51 -21.72 -2.09
CA MET A 1 7.07 -21.41 -1.92
C MET A 1 7.01 -19.90 -1.79
N GLU A 2 7.18 -19.21 -2.91
CA GLU A 2 7.29 -17.75 -2.99
C GLU A 2 6.30 -17.31 -4.05
N GLY A 3 5.11 -16.90 -3.61
CA GLY A 3 4.15 -16.20 -4.44
C GLY A 3 4.63 -14.76 -4.63
N SER A 4 5.70 -14.61 -5.40
CA SER A 4 6.03 -13.32 -6.01
C SER A 4 5.02 -13.14 -7.15
N ILE A 5 4.23 -12.07 -7.09
CA ILE A 5 3.51 -11.62 -8.28
C ILE A 5 4.59 -11.34 -9.32
N ASP A 6 4.66 -12.20 -10.34
CA ASP A 6 5.56 -12.19 -11.50
C ASP A 6 6.36 -10.90 -11.61
N GLY A 7 7.70 -10.96 -11.55
CA GLY A 7 8.63 -9.82 -11.62
C GLY A 7 8.63 -9.01 -12.93
N ARG A 8 7.45 -8.81 -13.53
CA ARG A 8 7.17 -7.92 -14.64
C ARG A 8 7.03 -6.50 -14.10
N THR A 9 7.67 -5.57 -14.80
CA THR A 9 7.45 -4.14 -14.58
C THR A 9 5.96 -3.83 -14.72
N PRO A 10 5.33 -3.13 -13.76
CA PRO A 10 3.93 -2.72 -13.87
C PRO A 10 3.73 -1.94 -15.18
N MET A 11 2.72 -2.31 -15.97
CA MET A 11 2.48 -1.73 -17.29
C MET A 11 1.35 -0.70 -17.27
N THR A 12 0.47 -0.78 -16.27
CA THR A 12 -0.71 0.08 -16.12
C THR A 12 -0.70 0.84 -14.79
N ASN A 13 -1.41 1.97 -14.73
CA ASN A 13 -1.58 2.74 -13.49
C ASN A 13 -2.17 1.89 -12.35
N TRP A 14 -3.01 0.91 -12.68
CA TRP A 14 -3.60 -0.01 -11.72
C TRP A 14 -2.57 -0.97 -11.13
N GLU A 15 -1.72 -1.58 -11.96
CA GLU A 15 -0.65 -2.45 -11.48
C GLU A 15 0.38 -1.69 -10.64
N PHE A 16 0.67 -0.42 -10.99
CA PHE A 16 1.49 0.44 -10.15
C PHE A 16 0.83 0.74 -8.80
N ALA A 17 -0.48 1.02 -8.78
CA ALA A 17 -1.21 1.24 -7.53
C ALA A 17 -1.26 -0.02 -6.66
N LEU A 18 -1.45 -1.20 -7.25
CA LEU A 18 -1.40 -2.50 -6.55
C LEU A 18 -0.03 -2.78 -5.97
N SER A 19 1.04 -2.61 -6.76
CA SER A 19 2.42 -2.80 -6.29
C SER A 19 2.77 -1.82 -5.15
N ALA A 20 2.35 -0.56 -5.28
CA ALA A 20 2.51 0.45 -4.25
C ALA A 20 1.75 0.10 -2.95
N ALA A 21 0.51 -0.38 -3.07
CA ALA A 21 -0.30 -0.81 -1.93
C ALA A 21 0.28 -2.04 -1.25
N ASP A 22 0.76 -3.02 -2.01
CA ASP A 22 1.40 -4.21 -1.48
C ASP A 22 2.66 -3.86 -0.69
N GLU A 23 3.53 -2.97 -1.19
CA GLU A 23 4.69 -2.47 -0.45
C GLU A 23 4.30 -1.79 0.88
N LEU A 24 3.23 -0.96 0.88
CA LEU A 24 2.73 -0.32 2.09
C LEU A 24 2.29 -1.33 3.15
N VAL A 25 1.66 -2.43 2.70
CA VAL A 25 1.17 -3.51 3.55
C VAL A 25 2.29 -4.44 4.00
N LEU A 26 3.23 -4.81 3.11
CA LEU A 26 4.40 -5.61 3.42
C LEU A 26 5.28 -4.95 4.48
N TRP A 27 5.47 -3.64 4.39
CA TRP A 27 6.20 -2.88 5.40
C TRP A 27 5.46 -2.82 6.75
N ARG A 28 4.22 -3.30 6.81
CA ARG A 28 3.44 -3.43 8.03
C ARG A 28 2.70 -4.76 8.12
N LEU A 29 3.41 -5.87 7.91
CA LEU A 29 2.85 -7.19 8.18
C LEU A 29 2.61 -7.37 9.69
N GLU A 30 1.40 -7.04 10.13
CA GLU A 30 0.83 -7.44 11.42
C GLU A 30 -0.02 -8.69 11.21
N ALA A 31 -0.11 -9.57 12.21
CA ALA A 31 -0.93 -10.79 12.11
C ALA A 31 -2.38 -10.48 11.70
N ALA A 32 -2.98 -9.42 12.24
CA ALA A 32 -4.35 -9.00 11.89
C ALA A 32 -4.51 -8.52 10.44
N VAL A 33 -3.43 -8.03 9.83
CA VAL A 33 -3.43 -7.62 8.41
C VAL A 33 -3.22 -8.82 7.50
N GLN A 34 -2.45 -9.84 7.92
CA GLN A 34 -2.20 -11.05 7.13
C GLN A 34 -3.48 -11.77 6.73
N ASP A 35 -4.42 -11.91 7.66
CA ASP A 35 -5.71 -12.60 7.42
C ASP A 35 -6.59 -11.88 6.37
N HIS A 36 -6.39 -10.57 6.21
CA HIS A 36 -7.14 -9.72 5.30
C HIS A 36 -6.27 -9.08 4.20
N GLN A 37 -5.03 -9.54 4.05
CA GLN A 37 -4.02 -8.84 3.25
C GLN A 37 -4.49 -8.56 1.81
N PRO A 38 -5.06 -9.53 1.06
CA PRO A 38 -5.49 -9.29 -0.30
C PRO A 38 -6.57 -8.19 -0.41
N ASP A 39 -7.51 -8.18 0.52
CA ASP A 39 -8.61 -7.19 0.54
C ASP A 39 -8.08 -5.80 0.94
N VAL A 40 -7.16 -5.74 1.91
CA VAL A 40 -6.51 -4.49 2.33
C VAL A 40 -5.67 -3.89 1.20
N VAL A 41 -4.87 -4.70 0.51
CA VAL A 41 -4.04 -4.26 -0.62
C VAL A 41 -4.91 -3.67 -1.74
N VAL A 42 -5.96 -4.38 -2.15
CA VAL A 42 -6.85 -3.90 -3.21
C VAL A 42 -7.58 -2.61 -2.82
N PHE A 43 -7.98 -2.48 -1.56
CA PHE A 43 -8.65 -1.26 -1.11
C PHE A 43 -7.70 -0.04 -1.09
N ILE A 44 -6.47 -0.21 -0.61
CA ILE A 44 -5.45 0.85 -0.65
C ILE A 44 -5.09 1.19 -2.11
N ALA A 45 -4.96 0.18 -2.97
CA ALA A 45 -4.68 0.36 -4.40
C ALA A 45 -5.78 1.16 -5.10
N ALA A 46 -7.05 0.87 -4.78
CA ALA A 46 -8.19 1.62 -5.30
C ALA A 46 -8.08 3.11 -4.93
N ALA A 47 -7.75 3.42 -3.68
CA ALA A 47 -7.56 4.81 -3.23
C ALA A 47 -6.35 5.49 -3.89
N LEU A 48 -5.24 4.78 -4.05
CA LEU A 48 -4.08 5.28 -4.79
C LEU A 48 -4.41 5.57 -6.26
N TYR A 49 -5.13 4.66 -6.91
CA TYR A 49 -5.53 4.79 -8.30
C TYR A 49 -6.48 5.97 -8.52
N ASP A 50 -7.49 6.12 -7.65
CA ASP A 50 -8.41 7.26 -7.67
C ASP A 50 -7.65 8.58 -7.55
N ARG A 51 -6.78 8.70 -6.54
CA ARG A 51 -6.01 9.92 -6.30
C ARG A 51 -4.99 10.20 -7.41
N ALA A 52 -4.31 9.18 -7.92
CA ALA A 52 -3.41 9.32 -9.04
C ALA A 52 -4.14 9.79 -10.30
N SER A 53 -5.31 9.21 -10.58
CA SER A 53 -6.14 9.59 -11.73
C SER A 53 -6.64 11.03 -11.61
N ALA A 54 -7.12 11.43 -10.42
CA ALA A 54 -7.54 12.81 -10.14
C ALA A 54 -6.40 13.83 -10.28
N ALA A 55 -5.15 13.41 -10.03
CA ALA A 55 -3.97 14.24 -10.17
C ALA A 55 -3.28 14.15 -11.54
N GLY A 56 -3.80 13.34 -12.48
CA GLY A 56 -3.17 13.10 -13.77
C GLY A 56 -1.83 12.37 -13.71
N LEU A 57 -1.57 11.65 -12.61
CA LEU A 57 -0.35 10.87 -12.41
C LEU A 57 -0.47 9.50 -13.09
N ALA A 58 0.57 9.09 -13.79
CA ALA A 58 0.61 7.82 -14.51
C ALA A 58 1.92 7.06 -14.29
N GLY A 59 1.85 5.73 -14.43
CA GLY A 59 3.00 4.84 -14.28
C GLY A 59 3.66 4.97 -12.90
N SER A 60 4.99 5.11 -12.90
CA SER A 60 5.77 5.29 -11.68
C SER A 60 5.41 6.57 -10.91
N ALA A 61 4.74 7.55 -11.50
CA ALA A 61 4.37 8.78 -10.81
C ALA A 61 3.29 8.57 -9.72
N VAL A 62 2.60 7.43 -9.72
CA VAL A 62 1.63 7.04 -8.68
C VAL A 62 2.23 7.11 -7.26
N ILE A 63 3.54 6.87 -7.12
CA ILE A 63 4.22 6.93 -5.81
C ILE A 63 4.27 8.33 -5.18
N HIS A 64 3.96 9.37 -5.96
CA HIS A 64 3.91 10.75 -5.51
C HIS A 64 2.54 11.18 -4.99
N VAL A 65 1.55 10.28 -4.98
CA VAL A 65 0.26 10.55 -4.36
C VAL A 65 0.46 10.82 -2.86
N PRO A 66 -0.12 11.91 -2.31
CA PRO A 66 -0.06 12.20 -0.88
C PRO A 66 -0.81 11.14 -0.06
N LEU A 67 -0.14 10.54 0.93
CA LEU A 67 -0.72 9.48 1.76
C LEU A 67 -1.88 9.98 2.64
N ASP A 68 -1.89 11.25 3.02
CA ASP A 68 -3.03 11.89 3.69
C ASP A 68 -4.28 11.92 2.82
N ASP A 69 -4.13 12.13 1.52
CA ASP A 69 -5.25 12.07 0.57
C ASP A 69 -5.76 10.64 0.43
N VAL A 70 -4.86 9.66 0.34
CA VAL A 70 -5.23 8.22 0.31
C VAL A 70 -6.00 7.84 1.57
N LEU A 71 -5.52 8.26 2.75
CA LEU A 71 -6.16 8.00 4.03
C LEU A 71 -7.58 8.57 4.07
N ARG A 72 -7.76 9.81 3.58
CA ARG A 72 -9.06 10.46 3.49
C ARG A 72 -9.99 9.70 2.55
N THR A 73 -9.51 9.33 1.37
CA THR A 73 -10.28 8.56 0.38
C THR A 73 -10.75 7.21 0.93
N VAL A 74 -9.90 6.47 1.64
CA VAL A 74 -10.26 5.20 2.28
C VAL A 74 -11.36 5.38 3.34
N ARG A 75 -11.38 6.51 4.06
CA ARG A 75 -12.37 6.79 5.10
C ARG A 75 -13.69 7.30 4.54
N ASP A 76 -13.62 8.26 3.64
CA ASP A 76 -14.77 9.10 3.29
C ASP A 76 -15.40 8.73 1.93
N HIS A 77 -14.65 8.03 1.07
CA HIS A 77 -15.02 7.77 -0.33
C HIS A 77 -14.91 6.28 -0.71
N ALA A 78 -15.02 5.41 0.30
CA ALA A 78 -14.73 3.99 0.20
C ALA A 78 -15.46 3.26 -0.95
N ALA A 79 -16.78 3.45 -1.09
CA ALA A 79 -17.58 2.83 -2.15
C ALA A 79 -17.20 3.34 -3.55
N SER A 80 -17.22 4.67 -3.74
CA SER A 80 -16.92 5.30 -5.03
C SER A 80 -15.52 4.95 -5.54
N THR A 81 -14.55 4.86 -4.64
CA THR A 81 -13.18 4.50 -4.97
C THR A 81 -13.05 3.04 -5.41
N LEU A 82 -13.75 2.12 -4.75
CA LEU A 82 -13.79 0.72 -5.17
C LEU A 82 -14.52 0.54 -6.50
N GLU A 83 -15.61 1.28 -6.73
CA GLU A 83 -16.34 1.25 -8.00
C GLU A 83 -15.48 1.75 -9.17
N ALA A 84 -14.72 2.82 -8.97
CA ALA A 84 -13.81 3.39 -9.96
C ALA A 84 -12.56 2.54 -10.23
N ALA A 85 -12.20 1.62 -9.31
CA ALA A 85 -11.06 0.74 -9.49
C ALA A 85 -11.28 -0.26 -10.65
N PRO A 86 -10.25 -0.54 -11.47
CA PRO A 86 -10.35 -1.54 -12.52
C PRO A 86 -10.69 -2.95 -12.02
N ALA A 87 -11.62 -3.61 -12.73
CA ALA A 87 -12.05 -4.99 -12.46
C ALA A 87 -11.24 -6.01 -13.28
N THR A 88 -9.92 -5.86 -13.31
CA THR A 88 -9.06 -6.71 -14.14
C THR A 88 -8.86 -8.08 -13.49
N ALA A 89 -9.26 -9.15 -14.19
CA ALA A 89 -9.11 -10.53 -13.71
C ALA A 89 -7.64 -10.83 -13.36
N GLY A 90 -7.42 -11.47 -12.21
CA GLY A 90 -6.07 -11.74 -11.68
C GLY A 90 -5.36 -10.54 -11.04
N LEU A 91 -5.94 -9.33 -11.11
CA LEU A 91 -5.40 -8.10 -10.53
C LEU A 91 -6.40 -7.46 -9.56
N GLY A 92 -6.89 -8.22 -8.60
CA GLY A 92 -7.73 -7.69 -7.51
C GLY A 92 -9.24 -7.60 -7.79
N ALA A 93 -9.72 -8.08 -8.96
CA ALA A 93 -11.14 -8.02 -9.31
C ALA A 93 -12.04 -8.75 -8.29
N GLU A 94 -11.66 -9.94 -7.84
CA GLU A 94 -12.43 -10.73 -6.87
C GLU A 94 -12.51 -10.04 -5.51
N GLN A 95 -11.40 -9.45 -5.04
CA GLN A 95 -11.33 -8.70 -3.79
C GLN A 95 -12.18 -7.43 -3.89
N ARG A 96 -12.09 -6.70 -5.01
CA ARG A 96 -12.94 -5.53 -5.28
C ARG A 96 -14.41 -5.89 -5.22
N GLU A 97 -14.83 -6.95 -5.93
CA GLU A 97 -16.22 -7.41 -5.94
C GLU A 97 -16.68 -7.85 -4.55
N ARG A 98 -15.84 -8.59 -3.82
CA ARG A 98 -16.10 -9.00 -2.44
C ARG A 98 -16.26 -7.79 -1.52
N LEU A 99 -15.41 -6.78 -1.64
CA LEU A 99 -15.48 -5.56 -0.84
C LEU A 99 -16.75 -4.77 -1.13
N LEU A 100 -17.11 -4.62 -2.40
CA LEU A 100 -18.36 -3.98 -2.81
C LEU A 100 -19.59 -4.75 -2.31
N ALA A 101 -19.60 -6.08 -2.43
CA ALA A 101 -20.69 -6.93 -1.97
C ALA A 101 -20.86 -6.89 -0.43
N ASN A 102 -19.77 -6.65 0.30
CA ASN A 102 -19.78 -6.55 1.76
C ASN A 102 -19.87 -5.10 2.26
N PHE A 103 -20.04 -4.11 1.39
CA PHE A 103 -20.05 -2.70 1.79
C PHE A 103 -21.11 -2.44 2.87
N GLY A 104 -20.72 -1.75 3.95
CA GLY A 104 -21.57 -1.49 5.11
C GLY A 104 -21.64 -2.64 6.13
N SER A 105 -20.99 -3.78 5.89
CA SER A 105 -20.89 -4.88 6.86
C SER A 105 -19.74 -4.70 7.86
N VAL A 106 -19.75 -5.51 8.93
CA VAL A 106 -18.63 -5.59 9.90
C VAL A 106 -17.33 -6.06 9.23
N ALA A 107 -17.41 -7.00 8.28
CA ALA A 107 -16.24 -7.48 7.56
C ALA A 107 -15.59 -6.35 6.76
N PHE A 108 -16.40 -5.53 6.09
CA PHE A 108 -15.91 -4.35 5.37
C PHE A 108 -15.30 -3.31 6.32
N ALA A 109 -15.98 -2.99 7.43
CA ALA A 109 -15.48 -2.04 8.42
C ALA A 109 -14.12 -2.48 9.01
N SER A 110 -13.90 -3.79 9.17
CA SER A 110 -12.63 -4.37 9.60
C SER A 110 -11.52 -4.08 8.57
N VAL A 111 -11.76 -4.38 7.29
CA VAL A 111 -10.80 -4.09 6.21
C VAL A 111 -10.52 -2.59 6.10
N GLN A 112 -11.54 -1.75 6.18
CA GLN A 112 -11.39 -0.29 6.15
C GLN A 112 -10.56 0.23 7.33
N THR A 113 -10.78 -0.31 8.52
CA THR A 113 -10.00 0.04 9.72
C THR A 113 -8.54 -0.37 9.56
N LEU A 114 -8.29 -1.59 9.07
CA LEU A 114 -6.93 -2.09 8.83
C LEU A 114 -6.21 -1.25 7.76
N ALA A 115 -6.86 -1.00 6.62
CA ALA A 115 -6.31 -0.17 5.55
C ALA A 115 -5.97 1.25 6.05
N GLY A 116 -6.89 1.87 6.79
CA GLY A 116 -6.67 3.18 7.40
C GLY A 116 -5.52 3.18 8.40
N ALA A 117 -5.38 2.13 9.21
CA ALA A 117 -4.28 1.99 10.17
C ALA A 117 -2.91 1.82 9.47
N VAL A 118 -2.85 1.05 8.38
CA VAL A 118 -1.64 0.93 7.56
C VAL A 118 -1.21 2.31 7.05
N ILE A 119 -2.13 3.05 6.40
CA ILE A 119 -1.80 4.35 5.81
C ILE A 119 -1.43 5.39 6.88
N ALA A 120 -2.25 5.51 7.95
CA ALA A 120 -2.04 6.51 9.00
C ALA A 120 -0.67 6.38 9.69
N ARG A 121 -0.14 5.15 9.78
CA ARG A 121 1.19 4.92 10.34
C ARG A 121 2.32 5.43 9.44
N HIS A 122 2.16 5.33 8.12
CA HIS A 122 3.13 5.89 7.19
C HIS A 122 3.09 7.42 7.21
N VAL A 123 1.90 8.02 7.32
CA VAL A 123 1.71 9.47 7.53
C VAL A 123 2.37 9.93 8.83
N GLY A 124 2.06 9.28 9.97
CA GLY A 124 2.61 9.62 11.28
C GLY A 124 4.13 9.44 11.39
N GLY A 125 4.74 8.71 10.46
CA GLY A 125 6.19 8.58 10.30
C GLY A 125 6.86 9.75 9.56
N GLY A 126 6.12 10.81 9.22
CA GLY A 126 6.62 12.00 8.55
C GLY A 126 6.76 11.86 7.03
N ALA A 127 6.22 10.79 6.42
CA ALA A 127 6.23 10.61 4.98
C ALA A 127 4.94 11.18 4.37
N ALA A 128 5.09 12.17 3.48
CA ALA A 128 3.96 12.74 2.75
C ALA A 128 3.52 11.84 1.59
N THR A 129 4.44 11.11 0.97
CA THR A 129 4.20 10.25 -0.21
C THR A 129 4.87 8.88 -0.07
N LEU A 130 4.55 7.93 -0.95
CA LEU A 130 5.26 6.65 -1.02
C LEU A 130 6.73 6.84 -1.41
N ALA A 131 7.04 7.81 -2.28
CA ALA A 131 8.42 8.14 -2.65
C ALA A 131 9.25 8.57 -1.44
N ASP A 132 8.69 9.41 -0.57
CA ASP A 132 9.37 9.85 0.65
C ASP A 132 9.58 8.68 1.60
N ARG A 133 8.60 7.78 1.67
CA ARG A 133 8.72 6.56 2.46
C ARG A 133 9.82 5.64 1.93
N ALA A 134 9.89 5.41 0.63
CA ALA A 134 10.93 4.61 0.00
C ALA A 134 12.33 5.17 0.32
N LYS A 135 12.51 6.50 0.25
CA LYS A 135 13.76 7.18 0.64
C LYS A 135 14.11 6.95 2.11
N LEU A 136 13.16 7.16 3.02
CA LEU A 136 13.36 6.93 4.45
C LEU A 136 13.76 5.49 4.76
N MET A 137 13.19 4.53 4.03
CA MET A 137 13.51 3.11 4.21
C MET A 137 14.87 2.71 3.65
N SER A 138 15.26 3.24 2.49
CA SER A 138 16.63 3.08 1.99
C SER A 138 17.66 3.68 2.95
N ALA A 139 17.34 4.83 3.58
CA ALA A 139 18.19 5.43 4.59
C ALA A 139 18.25 4.58 5.88
N HIS A 140 17.13 4.04 6.35
CA HIS A 140 17.08 3.19 7.53
C HIS A 140 17.86 1.88 7.35
N ARG A 141 17.72 1.21 6.21
CA ARG A 141 18.50 0.01 5.88
C ARG A 141 19.99 0.30 5.86
N ARG A 142 20.42 1.40 5.22
CA ARG A 142 21.82 1.84 5.23
C ARG A 142 22.33 2.08 6.65
N ALA A 143 21.56 2.75 7.50
CA ALA A 143 21.94 3.00 8.89
C ALA A 143 22.07 1.72 9.72
N GLN A 144 21.20 0.73 9.51
CA GLN A 144 21.31 -0.58 10.17
C GLN A 144 22.54 -1.37 9.71
N SER A 145 22.82 -1.37 8.40
CA SER A 145 24.03 -2.00 7.86
C SER A 145 25.31 -1.36 8.42
N LEU A 146 25.36 -0.03 8.54
CA LEU A 146 26.49 0.67 9.15
C LEU A 146 26.67 0.28 10.62
N LYS A 147 25.59 0.27 11.42
CA LYS A 147 25.66 -0.18 12.83
C LYS A 147 26.11 -1.64 12.98
N ALA A 148 25.70 -2.51 12.06
CA ALA A 148 26.14 -3.90 12.06
C ALA A 148 27.64 -4.04 11.76
N LEU A 149 28.16 -3.22 10.83
CA LEU A 149 29.59 -3.17 10.52
C LEU A 149 30.41 -2.58 11.66
N GLU A 150 29.94 -1.50 12.29
CA GLU A 150 30.59 -0.90 13.47
C GLU A 150 30.65 -1.89 14.64
N ARG A 151 29.57 -2.63 14.89
CA ARG A 151 29.53 -3.68 15.91
C ARG A 151 30.50 -4.82 15.61
N TRP A 152 30.54 -5.28 14.36
CA TRP A 152 31.49 -6.30 13.93
C TRP A 152 32.95 -5.82 14.03
N ALA A 153 33.24 -4.55 13.72
CA ALA A 153 34.56 -3.97 13.87
C ALA A 153 34.97 -3.76 15.33
N GLY A 154 34.00 -3.44 16.21
CA GLY A 154 34.21 -3.30 17.66
C GLY A 154 34.40 -4.64 18.38
N ASP A 155 33.85 -5.74 17.85
CA ASP A 155 34.04 -7.09 18.40
C ASP A 155 35.38 -7.73 17.99
N ILE A 156 36.13 -7.11 17.07
CA ILE A 156 37.44 -7.59 16.55
C ILE A 156 38.64 -6.92 17.26
N TYR A 157 38.41 -5.88 18.08
CA TYR A 157 39.43 -5.21 18.89
C TYR A 157 39.20 -5.44 20.38
#